data_AF-A0A060VW74-F1
#
_entry.id   AF-A0A060VW74-F1
#
_cell.length_a   1.000
_cell.length_b   1.000
_cell.length_c   1.000
_cell.angle_alpha   90.00
_cell.angle_beta   90.00
_cell.angle_gamma   90.00
#
_symmetry.space_group_name_H-M   'P 1'
#
loop_
_entity.id
_entity.type
_entity.pdbx_description
1 polymer ?
#
loop_
_entity_poly.entity_id
_entity_poly.type
_entity_poly.pdbx_seq_one_letter_code
_entity_poly.pdbx_strand_id
1 'polypeptide(L)'
;MCTFCRSLASPEMEYEPDDEPRGEKDTSEQGLSPEDQRRCERLLLNVFCHELSEGFQEPVPPSIPNYYKIIKKPMDLTLVKQKLQLKHVQHYQSPIEFVSDVRLVFSNCAKYNEMSRIIQVYDEEKQSNVQADSEVAQAGKAVSLYFEERLLELYPDESFPEAPEEPEAPVGEGEEADLTEDSEDEFVQPKRKRLKTDEKMLHIK
;
A
#
# COMPACT_ATOMS: atom_id res chain seq x y z
N MET A 1 24.01 -18.09 7.85
CA MET A 1 23.44 -17.27 8.93
C MET A 1 22.17 -16.58 8.41
N CYS A 2 21.25 -16.12 9.25
CA CYS A 2 20.05 -15.36 8.84
C CYS A 2 20.19 -13.85 9.12
N THR A 3 19.25 -13.04 8.61
CA THR A 3 19.24 -11.57 8.77
C THR A 3 19.27 -11.12 10.23
N PHE A 4 18.77 -11.90 11.19
CA PHE A 4 18.88 -11.59 12.62
C PHE A 4 20.28 -11.81 13.20
N CYS A 5 20.96 -12.87 12.77
CA CYS A 5 22.25 -13.27 13.36
C CYS A 5 23.45 -12.64 12.66
N ARG A 6 23.29 -12.17 11.41
CA ARG A 6 24.38 -11.54 10.63
C ARG A 6 24.84 -10.23 11.28
N SER A 7 26.12 -9.91 11.26
CA SER A 7 26.58 -8.60 11.72
C SER A 7 26.09 -7.45 10.81
N LEU A 8 25.73 -6.31 11.41
CA LEU A 8 25.28 -5.12 10.67
C LEU A 8 26.45 -4.33 10.10
N ALA A 9 27.55 -4.19 10.86
CA ALA A 9 28.72 -3.42 10.45
C ALA A 9 29.73 -4.25 9.63
N SER A 10 29.86 -5.55 9.94
CA SER A 10 30.85 -6.44 9.31
C SER A 10 30.22 -7.80 8.99
N PRO A 11 29.39 -7.89 7.93
CA PRO A 11 28.64 -9.10 7.62
C PRO A 11 29.57 -10.27 7.28
N GLU A 12 29.30 -11.43 7.85
CA GLU A 12 30.08 -12.66 7.64
C GLU A 12 29.83 -13.29 6.27
N MET A 13 28.71 -12.94 5.63
CA MET A 13 28.32 -13.40 4.30
C MET A 13 27.47 -12.36 3.56
N GLU A 14 27.67 -12.27 2.25
CA GLU A 14 26.78 -11.55 1.34
C GLU A 14 25.62 -12.48 0.95
N TYR A 15 24.39 -11.96 0.95
CA TYR A 15 23.27 -12.66 0.33
C TYR A 15 23.26 -12.21 -1.12
N GLU A 16 23.27 -13.16 -2.06
CA GLU A 16 22.88 -12.83 -3.44
C GLU A 16 21.37 -12.55 -3.41
N PRO A 17 20.92 -11.34 -3.76
CA PRO A 17 19.50 -11.09 -3.97
C PRO A 17 19.03 -12.05 -5.08
N ASP A 18 17.79 -12.54 -4.99
CA ASP A 18 17.19 -13.39 -6.03
C ASP A 18 17.10 -12.70 -7.43
N ASP A 19 17.55 -11.45 -7.54
CA ASP A 19 17.29 -10.50 -8.61
C ASP A 19 18.51 -10.13 -9.48
N GLU A 20 19.69 -10.74 -9.33
CA GLU A 20 20.88 -10.39 -10.11
C GLU A 20 20.93 -11.03 -11.52
N PRO A 21 20.95 -10.25 -12.63
CA PRO A 21 21.55 -10.69 -13.88
C PRO A 21 23.07 -10.48 -13.83
N ARG A 22 23.83 -11.46 -14.35
CA ARG A 22 25.31 -11.39 -14.43
C ARG A 22 25.75 -10.23 -15.35
N GLY A 23 26.25 -9.15 -14.76
CA GLY A 23 26.77 -7.94 -15.46
C GLY A 23 25.68 -6.88 -15.58
N GLU A 24 25.90 -5.58 -15.31
CA GLU A 24 27.10 -4.73 -15.27
C GLU A 24 27.01 -3.79 -14.05
N LYS A 25 28.16 -3.48 -13.43
CA LYS A 25 28.24 -2.48 -12.35
C LYS A 25 28.02 -1.09 -12.90
N ASP A 26 26.78 -0.61 -12.90
CA ASP A 26 26.53 0.82 -13.01
C ASP A 26 26.45 1.41 -11.60
N THR A 27 27.55 2.04 -11.20
CA THR A 27 27.71 2.76 -9.94
C THR A 27 26.95 4.08 -10.03
N SER A 28 25.67 4.09 -9.65
CA SER A 28 25.06 5.31 -9.11
C SER A 28 24.98 5.19 -7.59
N GLU A 29 25.42 6.23 -6.89
CA GLU A 29 25.31 6.40 -5.44
C GLU A 29 23.85 6.64 -5.00
N GLN A 30 22.90 5.85 -5.52
CA GLN A 30 21.47 6.03 -5.30
C GLN A 30 20.95 4.86 -4.47
N GLY A 31 20.79 5.08 -3.18
CA GLY A 31 20.12 4.15 -2.27
C GLY A 31 20.58 4.29 -0.83
N LEU A 32 20.08 3.39 0.00
CA LEU A 32 20.54 3.23 1.38
C LEU A 32 22.03 2.86 1.44
N SER A 33 22.71 3.30 2.50
CA SER A 33 24.03 2.75 2.81
C SER A 33 23.92 1.24 3.03
N PRO A 34 24.94 0.42 2.74
CA PRO A 34 24.85 -1.03 2.97
C PRO A 34 24.51 -1.40 4.42
N GLU A 35 24.94 -0.59 5.38
CA GLU A 35 24.62 -0.80 6.80
C GLU A 35 23.14 -0.48 7.09
N ASP A 36 22.64 0.63 6.56
CA ASP A 36 21.23 1.02 6.71
C ASP A 36 20.28 0.08 5.99
N GLN A 37 20.66 -0.41 4.82
CA GLN A 37 19.93 -1.46 4.11
C GLN A 37 19.73 -2.66 5.02
N ARG A 38 20.79 -3.12 5.70
CA ARG A 38 20.73 -4.26 6.64
C ARG A 38 19.91 -3.96 7.89
N ARG A 39 20.00 -2.74 8.43
CA ARG A 39 19.18 -2.30 9.57
C ARG A 39 17.70 -2.30 9.20
N CYS A 40 17.34 -1.72 8.06
CA CYS A 40 15.95 -1.66 7.58
C CYS A 40 15.40 -3.06 7.26
N GLU A 41 16.19 -3.92 6.61
CA GLU A 41 15.82 -5.33 6.38
C GLU A 41 15.55 -6.07 7.69
N ARG A 42 16.39 -5.84 8.72
CA ARG A 42 16.19 -6.44 10.05
C ARG A 42 14.97 -5.90 10.75
N LEU A 43 14.71 -4.59 10.69
CA LEU A 43 13.50 -3.98 11.24
C LEU A 43 12.25 -4.57 10.59
N LEU A 44 12.25 -4.66 9.26
CA LEU A 44 11.12 -5.22 8.53
C LEU A 44 10.92 -6.70 8.88
N LEU A 45 11.98 -7.49 8.97
CA LEU A 45 11.88 -8.90 9.37
C LEU A 45 11.36 -9.05 10.81
N ASN A 46 11.80 -8.20 11.75
CA ASN A 46 11.26 -8.15 13.10
C ASN A 46 9.73 -7.96 13.09
N VAL A 47 9.24 -7.02 12.27
CA VAL A 47 7.81 -6.75 12.15
C VAL A 47 7.07 -7.93 11.49
N PHE A 48 7.59 -8.50 10.40
CA PHE A 48 6.99 -9.68 9.75
C PHE A 48 6.91 -10.91 10.68
N CYS A 49 7.87 -11.08 11.58
CA CYS A 49 7.88 -12.18 12.54
C CYS A 49 7.02 -11.91 13.78
N HIS A 50 6.49 -10.69 13.95
CA HIS A 50 5.59 -10.39 15.06
C HIS A 50 4.26 -11.13 14.88
N GLU A 51 3.73 -11.74 15.95
CA GLU A 51 2.56 -12.62 15.90
C GLU A 51 1.28 -11.90 15.43
N LEU A 52 1.18 -10.61 15.71
CA LEU A 52 0.05 -9.75 15.32
C LEU A 52 0.23 -9.03 13.98
N SER A 53 1.26 -9.38 13.18
CA SER A 53 1.58 -8.65 11.95
C SER A 53 0.72 -9.02 10.74
N GLU A 54 0.02 -10.16 10.77
CA GLU A 54 -0.64 -10.78 9.61
C GLU A 54 -1.56 -9.80 8.85
N GLY A 55 -2.37 -9.02 9.58
CA GLY A 55 -3.30 -8.04 9.00
C GLY A 55 -2.66 -6.85 8.29
N PHE A 56 -1.32 -6.72 8.33
CA PHE A 56 -0.56 -5.61 7.75
C PHE A 56 0.40 -6.04 6.64
N GLN A 57 0.51 -7.36 6.39
CA GLN A 57 1.49 -7.88 5.43
C GLN A 57 1.09 -7.59 3.99
N GLU A 58 -0.18 -7.76 3.66
CA GLU A 58 -0.71 -7.61 2.31
C GLU A 58 -1.60 -6.35 2.19
N PRO A 59 -1.79 -5.83 0.96
CA PRO A 59 -2.69 -4.70 0.73
C PRO A 59 -4.11 -4.98 1.22
N VAL A 60 -4.74 -3.97 1.84
CA VAL A 60 -6.14 -4.09 2.28
C VAL A 60 -7.07 -4.31 1.08
N PRO A 61 -7.93 -5.34 1.08
CA PRO A 61 -8.78 -5.64 -0.07
C PRO A 61 -9.72 -4.48 -0.44
N PRO A 62 -10.00 -4.24 -1.75
CA PRO A 62 -10.99 -3.25 -2.19
C PRO A 62 -12.42 -3.50 -1.67
N SER A 63 -12.71 -4.72 -1.19
CA SER A 63 -13.99 -5.08 -0.58
C SER A 63 -14.20 -4.48 0.81
N ILE A 64 -13.15 -3.93 1.44
CA ILE A 64 -13.29 -3.27 2.74
C ILE A 64 -14.02 -1.93 2.55
N PRO A 65 -15.18 -1.73 3.20
CA PRO A 65 -16.02 -0.56 2.98
C PRO A 65 -15.28 0.75 3.19
N ASN A 66 -15.35 1.66 2.21
CA ASN A 66 -14.80 3.01 2.27
C ASN A 66 -13.29 3.12 2.55
N TYR A 67 -12.52 2.02 2.60
CA TYR A 67 -11.08 2.06 2.95
C TYR A 67 -10.30 3.03 2.07
N TYR A 68 -10.34 2.84 0.75
CA TYR A 68 -9.64 3.70 -0.23
C TYR A 68 -10.27 5.09 -0.41
N LYS A 69 -11.46 5.33 0.17
CA LYS A 69 -12.02 6.68 0.26
C LYS A 69 -11.44 7.44 1.44
N ILE A 70 -11.21 6.76 2.57
CA ILE A 70 -10.66 7.33 3.81
C ILE A 70 -9.12 7.43 3.72
N ILE A 71 -8.46 6.37 3.28
CA ILE A 71 -7.01 6.24 3.23
C ILE A 71 -6.49 6.64 1.85
N LYS A 72 -5.78 7.78 1.79
CA LYS A 72 -5.30 8.39 0.54
C LYS A 72 -3.96 7.84 0.07
N LYS A 73 -3.11 7.39 1.00
CA LYS A 73 -1.81 6.78 0.72
C LYS A 73 -1.74 5.39 1.36
N PRO A 74 -2.32 4.36 0.72
CA PRO A 74 -2.25 2.98 1.22
C PRO A 74 -0.78 2.52 1.36
N MET A 75 -0.51 1.70 2.36
CA MET A 75 0.80 1.08 2.59
C MET A 75 0.62 -0.27 3.29
N ASP A 76 1.50 -1.21 3.01
CA ASP A 76 1.55 -2.57 3.58
C ASP A 76 3.00 -3.07 3.62
N LEU A 77 3.28 -4.09 4.45
CA LEU A 77 4.66 -4.55 4.66
C LEU A 77 5.27 -5.21 3.41
N THR A 78 4.47 -5.82 2.55
CA THR A 78 4.93 -6.36 1.27
C THR A 78 5.38 -5.25 0.33
N LEU A 79 4.67 -4.13 0.26
CA LEU A 79 5.09 -2.94 -0.50
C LEU A 79 6.37 -2.32 0.09
N VAL A 80 6.47 -2.19 1.42
CA VAL A 80 7.71 -1.75 2.08
C VAL A 80 8.88 -2.67 1.72
N LYS A 81 8.67 -3.99 1.72
CA LYS A 81 9.67 -4.99 1.32
C LYS A 81 10.11 -4.80 -0.14
N GLN A 82 9.17 -4.49 -1.04
CA GLN A 82 9.47 -4.22 -2.44
C GLN A 82 10.29 -2.93 -2.59
N LYS A 83 9.94 -1.86 -1.87
CA LYS A 83 10.68 -0.59 -1.89
C LYS A 83 12.09 -0.69 -1.30
N LEU A 84 12.37 -1.68 -0.44
CA LEU A 84 13.74 -1.99 0.00
C LEU A 84 14.62 -2.61 -1.09
N GLN A 85 14.05 -3.11 -2.20
CA GLN A 85 14.84 -3.67 -3.29
C GLN A 85 15.45 -2.55 -4.15
N LEU A 86 16.74 -2.63 -4.44
CA LEU A 86 17.48 -1.64 -5.25
C LEU A 86 16.84 -1.38 -6.63
N LYS A 87 16.26 -2.43 -7.24
CA LYS A 87 15.58 -2.34 -8.54
C LYS A 87 14.23 -1.61 -8.50
N HIS A 88 13.68 -1.36 -7.31
CA HIS A 88 12.37 -0.74 -7.21
C HIS A 88 12.46 0.72 -7.65
N VAL A 89 11.52 1.17 -8.48
CA VAL A 89 11.52 2.55 -9.03
C VAL A 89 11.42 3.63 -7.96
N GLN A 90 10.92 3.27 -6.78
CA GLN A 90 10.87 4.11 -5.57
C GLN A 90 11.71 3.48 -4.45
N HIS A 91 12.93 3.02 -4.77
CA HIS A 91 13.84 2.52 -3.77
C HIS A 91 14.13 3.59 -2.71
N TYR A 92 14.19 3.19 -1.45
CA TYR A 92 14.46 4.11 -0.34
C TYR A 92 15.85 4.73 -0.46
N GLN A 93 15.91 6.05 -0.29
CA GLN A 93 17.16 6.81 -0.32
C GLN A 93 17.69 7.10 1.08
N SER A 94 16.84 6.96 2.11
CA SER A 94 17.24 7.12 3.51
C SER A 94 16.41 6.25 4.45
N PRO A 95 16.95 5.89 5.64
CA PRO A 95 16.19 5.20 6.67
C PRO A 95 14.92 5.95 7.08
N ILE A 96 14.92 7.28 6.98
CA ILE A 96 13.76 8.13 7.30
C ILE A 96 12.57 7.79 6.40
N GLU A 97 12.79 7.57 5.11
CA GLU A 97 11.72 7.20 4.17
C GLU A 97 11.14 5.82 4.49
N PHE A 98 12.01 4.86 4.81
CA PHE A 98 11.59 3.51 5.25
C PHE A 98 10.75 3.58 6.52
N VAL A 99 11.24 4.29 7.56
CA VAL A 99 10.54 4.45 8.84
C VAL A 99 9.20 5.16 8.62
N SER A 100 9.16 6.18 7.76
CA SER A 100 7.92 6.88 7.44
C SER A 100 6.87 5.96 6.82
N ASP A 101 7.24 5.06 5.91
CA ASP A 101 6.29 4.13 5.30
C ASP A 101 5.84 3.04 6.29
N VAL A 102 6.73 2.52 7.14
CA VAL A 102 6.33 1.55 8.18
C VAL A 102 5.35 2.19 9.17
N ARG A 103 5.62 3.42 9.63
CA ARG A 103 4.67 4.19 10.47
C ARG A 103 3.34 4.42 9.76
N LEU A 104 3.38 4.67 8.45
CA LEU A 104 2.18 4.89 7.63
C LEU A 104 1.27 3.66 7.59
N VAL A 105 1.81 2.44 7.61
CA VAL A 105 1.00 1.21 7.73
C VAL A 105 0.10 1.27 8.96
N PHE A 106 0.67 1.61 10.12
CA PHE A 106 -0.05 1.61 11.38
C PHE A 106 -0.91 2.88 11.59
N SER A 107 -0.48 4.04 11.08
CA SER A 107 -1.30 5.25 11.14
C SER A 107 -2.53 5.16 10.24
N ASN A 108 -2.41 4.54 9.05
CA ASN A 108 -3.55 4.22 8.20
C ASN A 108 -4.53 3.28 8.90
N CYS A 109 -4.02 2.26 9.60
CA CYS A 109 -4.86 1.38 10.41
C CYS A 109 -5.63 2.17 11.47
N ALA A 110 -4.96 3.00 12.26
CA ALA A 110 -5.61 3.82 13.28
C ALA A 110 -6.67 4.76 12.68
N LYS A 111 -6.31 5.49 11.61
CA LYS A 111 -7.21 6.43 10.92
C LYS A 111 -8.47 5.75 10.38
N TYR A 112 -8.32 4.63 9.69
CA TYR A 112 -9.46 3.91 9.14
C TYR A 112 -10.40 3.41 10.25
N ASN A 113 -9.86 2.84 11.32
CA ASN A 113 -10.66 2.33 12.42
C ASN A 113 -11.40 3.45 13.18
N GLU A 114 -10.76 4.60 13.38
CA GLU A 114 -11.41 5.77 13.98
C GLU A 114 -12.57 6.26 13.12
N MET A 115 -12.35 6.46 11.82
CA MET A 115 -13.38 6.95 10.90
C MET A 115 -14.52 5.93 10.75
N SER A 116 -14.22 4.64 10.73
CA SER A 116 -15.24 3.59 10.69
C SER A 116 -16.12 3.61 11.94
N ARG A 117 -15.54 3.85 13.13
CA ARG A 117 -16.30 4.00 14.39
C ARG A 117 -17.21 5.22 14.33
N ILE A 118 -16.69 6.34 13.84
CA ILE A 118 -17.44 7.59 13.68
C ILE A 118 -18.64 7.39 12.74
N ILE A 119 -18.43 6.79 11.56
CA ILE A 119 -19.49 6.53 10.58
C ILE A 119 -20.59 5.63 11.16
N GLN A 120 -20.22 4.56 11.88
CA GLN A 120 -21.20 3.67 12.53
C GLN A 120 -22.10 4.41 13.53
N VAL A 121 -21.53 5.33 14.31
CA VAL A 121 -22.30 6.15 15.27
C VAL A 121 -23.28 7.08 14.58
N TYR A 122 -22.95 7.61 13.39
CA TYR A 122 -23.84 8.48 12.63
C TYR A 122 -25.00 7.72 11.96
N ASP A 123 -24.78 6.48 11.52
CA ASP A 123 -25.81 5.65 10.90
C ASP A 123 -26.82 5.08 11.92
N GLU A 124 -26.40 4.90 13.18
CA GLU A 124 -27.22 4.37 14.26
C GLU A 124 -27.71 5.49 15.21
N GLU A 125 -28.83 6.14 14.90
CA GLU A 125 -29.42 7.23 15.71
C GLU A 125 -29.76 6.89 17.19
N LYS A 126 -29.47 5.69 17.71
CA LYS A 126 -29.79 5.30 19.09
C LYS A 126 -29.06 4.03 19.55
N GLN A 127 -27.90 4.18 20.19
CA GLN A 127 -27.57 3.64 21.52
C GLN A 127 -26.06 3.64 21.74
N SER A 128 -25.66 4.22 22.86
CA SER A 128 -24.30 4.24 23.38
C SER A 128 -23.81 2.81 23.66
N ASN A 129 -23.22 2.15 22.68
CA ASN A 129 -22.16 1.20 22.91
C ASN A 129 -20.91 1.81 22.29
N VAL A 130 -20.06 2.41 23.14
CA VAL A 130 -18.69 2.75 22.78
C VAL A 130 -18.00 1.42 22.53
N GLN A 131 -18.03 0.96 21.27
CA GLN A 131 -17.39 -0.27 20.85
C GLN A 131 -15.90 -0.16 21.20
N ALA A 132 -15.37 -1.16 21.90
CA ALA A 132 -13.93 -1.29 22.11
C ALA A 132 -13.20 -1.27 20.75
N ASP A 133 -11.95 -0.82 20.74
CA ASP A 133 -11.11 -0.82 19.53
C ASP A 133 -11.17 -2.20 18.85
N SER A 134 -11.28 -2.21 17.52
CA SER A 134 -11.27 -3.46 16.75
C SER A 134 -10.00 -4.27 17.05
N GLU A 135 -10.08 -5.59 16.95
CA GLU A 135 -8.91 -6.47 17.17
C GLU A 135 -7.73 -6.04 16.28
N VAL A 136 -8.01 -5.60 15.05
CA VAL A 136 -7.02 -5.08 14.11
C VAL A 136 -6.41 -3.77 14.59
N ALA A 137 -7.18 -2.86 15.18
CA ALA A 137 -6.65 -1.61 15.74
C ALA A 137 -5.72 -1.87 16.94
N GLN A 138 -6.10 -2.82 17.81
CA GLN A 138 -5.27 -3.22 18.94
C GLN A 138 -3.96 -3.87 18.47
N ALA A 139 -4.04 -4.77 17.48
CA ALA A 139 -2.88 -5.36 16.83
C ALA A 139 -1.97 -4.30 16.21
N GLY A 140 -2.53 -3.33 15.47
CA GLY A 140 -1.77 -2.26 14.83
C GLY A 140 -1.01 -1.42 15.85
N LYS A 141 -1.64 -1.09 16.98
CA LYS A 141 -0.98 -0.39 18.09
C LYS A 141 0.16 -1.21 18.69
N ALA A 142 -0.06 -2.50 18.95
CA ALA A 142 0.95 -3.39 19.54
C ALA A 142 2.18 -3.54 18.62
N VAL A 143 1.96 -3.81 17.33
CA VAL A 143 3.04 -3.96 16.34
C VAL A 143 3.79 -2.64 16.12
N SER A 144 3.07 -1.51 16.12
CA SER A 144 3.69 -0.18 16.01
C SER A 144 4.63 0.12 17.18
N LEU A 145 4.19 -0.15 18.42
CA LEU A 145 5.06 0.01 19.60
C LEU A 145 6.29 -0.90 19.53
N TYR A 146 6.10 -2.16 19.14
CA TYR A 146 7.20 -3.10 18.93
C TYR A 146 8.19 -2.61 17.88
N PHE A 147 7.71 -2.04 16.78
CA PHE A 147 8.56 -1.45 15.75
C PHE A 147 9.39 -0.28 16.30
N GLU A 148 8.78 0.65 17.05
CA GLU A 148 9.50 1.79 17.65
C GLU A 148 10.57 1.33 18.65
N GLU A 149 10.29 0.30 19.46
CA GLU A 149 11.30 -0.28 20.38
C GLU A 149 12.50 -0.83 19.60
N ARG A 150 12.25 -1.62 18.54
CA ARG A 150 13.31 -2.18 17.70
C ARG A 150 14.05 -1.09 16.91
N LEU A 151 13.37 -0.02 16.53
CA LEU A 151 13.96 1.13 15.84
C LEU A 151 14.99 1.82 16.72
N LEU A 152 14.64 2.11 17.98
CA LEU A 152 15.55 2.71 18.95
C LEU A 152 16.75 1.81 19.28
N GLU A 153 16.57 0.49 19.30
CA GLU A 153 17.68 -0.45 19.50
C GLU A 153 18.69 -0.43 18.35
N LEU A 154 18.24 -0.27 17.10
CA LEU A 154 19.08 -0.30 15.91
C LEU A 154 19.67 1.06 15.52
N TYR A 155 19.01 2.13 15.96
CA TYR A 155 19.37 3.53 15.72
C TYR A 155 19.32 4.34 17.02
N PRO A 156 20.22 4.09 17.99
CA PRO A 156 20.18 4.72 19.31
C PRO A 156 20.48 6.23 19.30
N ASP A 157 21.25 6.69 18.30
CA ASP A 157 21.73 8.07 18.21
C ASP A 157 21.00 8.88 17.12
N GLU A 158 20.01 8.30 16.44
CA GLU A 158 19.26 8.97 15.38
C GLU A 158 17.81 9.24 15.79
N SER A 159 17.26 10.33 15.24
CA SER A 159 15.85 10.68 15.43
C SER A 159 15.11 10.62 14.10
N PHE A 160 13.93 10.02 14.12
CA PHE A 160 13.05 9.92 12.96
C PHE A 160 11.84 10.83 13.17
N PRO A 161 11.81 12.05 12.61
CA PRO A 161 10.67 12.93 12.77
C PRO A 161 9.42 12.33 12.10
N GLU A 162 8.25 12.59 12.68
CA GLU A 162 6.98 12.31 12.02
C GLU A 162 6.82 13.21 10.79
N ALA A 163 6.36 12.64 9.68
CA ALA A 163 6.04 13.43 8.50
C ALA A 163 4.93 14.43 8.85
N PRO A 164 5.00 15.70 8.42
CA PRO A 164 3.90 16.63 8.58
C PRO A 164 2.65 16.04 7.95
N GLU A 165 1.51 16.01 8.67
CA GLU A 165 0.23 15.65 8.05
C GLU A 165 -0.04 16.62 6.90
N GLU A 166 -0.15 16.11 5.67
CA GLU A 166 -0.57 16.96 4.56
C GLU A 166 -1.96 17.51 4.88
N PRO A 167 -2.19 18.82 4.71
CA PRO A 167 -3.50 19.41 5.02
C PRO A 167 -4.56 18.68 4.21
N GLU A 168 -5.56 18.12 4.90
CA GLU A 168 -6.69 17.48 4.22
C GLU A 168 -7.32 18.53 3.29
N ALA A 169 -7.22 18.29 1.98
CA ALA A 169 -7.93 19.12 1.01
C ALA A 169 -9.41 19.11 1.42
N PRO A 170 -10.07 20.29 1.47
CA PRO A 170 -11.47 20.34 1.85
C PRO A 170 -12.25 19.40 0.95
N VAL A 171 -13.00 18.49 1.57
CA VAL A 171 -13.98 17.64 0.88
C VAL A 171 -14.93 18.61 0.20
N GLY A 172 -14.76 18.79 -1.11
CA GLY A 172 -15.66 19.61 -1.90
C GLY A 172 -17.07 19.08 -1.70
N GLU A 173 -17.94 19.94 -1.19
CA GLU A 173 -19.38 19.71 -1.21
C GLU A 173 -19.75 19.29 -2.63
N GLY A 174 -20.40 18.13 -2.74
CA GLY A 174 -20.88 17.64 -4.02
C GLY A 174 -21.87 18.66 -4.58
N GLU A 175 -21.43 19.43 -5.57
CA GLU A 175 -22.37 20.05 -6.50
C GLU A 175 -22.97 18.91 -7.33
N GLU A 176 -24.19 18.54 -6.97
CA GLU A 176 -25.14 17.81 -7.80
C GLU A 176 -25.22 18.54 -9.17
N ALA A 177 -24.43 18.08 -10.13
CA ALA A 177 -24.60 18.47 -11.52
C ALA A 177 -25.84 17.75 -12.06
N ASP A 178 -26.97 18.46 -11.99
CA ASP A 178 -28.19 18.21 -12.76
C ASP A 178 -27.83 18.14 -14.25
N LEU A 179 -27.58 16.93 -14.75
CA LEU A 179 -27.46 16.64 -16.16
C LEU A 179 -28.80 16.06 -16.62
N THR A 180 -29.70 16.96 -16.98
CA THR A 180 -30.91 16.63 -17.72
C THR A 180 -30.57 15.95 -19.05
N GLU A 181 -31.30 14.87 -19.32
CA GLU A 181 -31.41 14.07 -20.54
C GLU A 181 -31.16 14.84 -21.86
N ASP A 182 -30.35 14.27 -22.76
CA ASP A 182 -30.79 13.88 -24.11
C ASP A 182 -29.65 13.13 -24.84
N SER A 183 -29.77 11.81 -24.97
CA SER A 183 -29.03 11.06 -26.01
C SER A 183 -29.73 9.75 -26.30
N GLU A 184 -30.53 9.76 -27.36
CA GLU A 184 -31.22 8.58 -27.90
C GLU A 184 -30.23 7.53 -28.44
N ASP A 185 -30.53 6.28 -28.13
CA ASP A 185 -29.95 5.03 -28.64
C ASP A 185 -29.89 4.95 -30.18
N GLU A 186 -28.75 4.52 -30.74
CA GLU A 186 -28.81 3.53 -31.83
C GLU A 186 -27.62 2.55 -31.78
N PHE A 187 -27.90 1.40 -31.19
CA PHE A 187 -27.07 0.21 -31.13
C PHE A 187 -26.94 -0.46 -32.52
N VAL A 188 -25.80 -0.31 -33.18
CA VAL A 188 -25.50 -1.00 -34.46
C VAL A 188 -24.61 -2.23 -34.22
N GLN A 189 -25.21 -3.43 -34.27
CA GLN A 189 -24.46 -4.70 -34.34
C GLN A 189 -23.82 -4.89 -35.73
N PRO A 190 -22.52 -5.26 -35.84
CA PRO A 190 -21.93 -5.61 -37.12
C PRO A 190 -22.36 -7.03 -37.56
N LYS A 191 -23.28 -7.13 -38.52
CA LYS A 191 -23.64 -8.41 -39.18
C LYS A 191 -22.65 -8.77 -40.31
N ARG A 192 -22.26 -10.04 -40.32
CA ARG A 192 -21.33 -10.74 -41.23
C ARG A 192 -21.62 -10.50 -42.72
N LYS A 193 -20.57 -10.22 -43.50
CA LYS A 193 -20.60 -10.09 -44.98
C LYS A 193 -20.88 -11.44 -45.65
N ARG A 194 -21.87 -11.48 -46.54
CA ARG A 194 -22.17 -12.60 -47.44
C ARG A 194 -21.84 -12.18 -48.88
N LEU A 195 -21.14 -13.05 -49.61
CA LEU A 195 -20.59 -12.83 -50.95
C LEU A 195 -21.69 -12.53 -52.00
N LYS A 196 -21.35 -11.66 -52.96
CA LYS A 196 -22.16 -11.28 -54.12
C LYS A 196 -22.36 -12.49 -55.05
N THR A 197 -23.56 -12.66 -55.59
CA THR A 197 -23.78 -13.46 -56.81
C THR A 197 -24.91 -12.83 -57.62
N ASP A 198 -24.66 -12.74 -58.92
CA ASP A 198 -25.36 -11.98 -59.96
C ASP A 198 -26.87 -12.19 -60.09
N GLU A 199 -27.57 -11.12 -60.45
CA GLU A 199 -28.92 -11.16 -61.01
C GLU A 199 -28.92 -11.77 -62.42
N LYS A 200 -29.83 -12.73 -62.66
CA LYS A 200 -30.39 -12.96 -64.00
C LYS A 200 -31.88 -13.29 -63.89
N MET A 201 -32.66 -12.46 -64.59
CA MET A 201 -34.10 -12.55 -64.86
C MET A 201 -34.56 -13.94 -65.31
N LEU A 202 -35.76 -14.36 -64.90
CA LEU A 202 -36.73 -15.04 -65.77
C LEU A 202 -38.17 -14.72 -65.35
N HIS A 203 -38.96 -14.21 -66.31
CA HIS A 203 -40.42 -14.09 -66.26
C HIS A 203 -41.07 -15.47 -66.29
N ILE A 204 -42.31 -15.63 -65.78
CA ILE A 204 -43.31 -16.55 -66.36
C ILE A 204 -44.74 -16.10 -66.00
N LYS A 205 -45.48 -15.89 -67.10
CA LYS A 205 -46.94 -15.94 -67.38
C LYS A 205 -47.92 -15.11 -66.56
#